data_AF-A0A0D2EBL2-F1
#
_entry.id   AF-A0A0D2EBL2-F1
#
_cell.length_a   1.000
_cell.length_b   1.000
_cell.length_c   1.000
_cell.angle_alpha   90.00
_cell.angle_beta   90.00
_cell.angle_gamma   90.00
#
_symmetry.space_group_name_H-M   'P 1'
#
loop_
_entity.id
_entity.type
_entity.pdbx_description
1 polymer ?
#
loop_
_entity_poly.entity_id
_entity_poly.type
_entity_poly.pdbx_seq_one_letter_code
_entity_poly.pdbx_strand_id
1 'polypeptide(L)' 'MKDVDEALVFIARDLMHPVLTKGTLGDVDKYARRILEAEQAGRVVLKVT' A
#
# COMPACT_ATOMS: atom_id res chain seq x y z
N MET A 1 3.93 -19.72 4.63
CA MET A 1 3.25 -19.40 3.34
C MET A 1 1.74 -19.48 3.46
N LYS A 2 1.18 -20.54 4.07
CA LYS A 2 -0.26 -20.73 4.22
C LYS A 2 -1.04 -19.53 4.79
N ASP A 3 -0.52 -18.88 5.84
CA ASP A 3 -1.20 -17.73 6.46
C ASP A 3 -1.22 -16.49 5.56
N VAL A 4 -0.20 -16.33 4.70
CA VAL A 4 -0.13 -15.24 3.72
C VAL A 4 -1.16 -15.47 2.62
N ASP A 5 -1.29 -16.71 2.16
CA ASP A 5 -2.28 -17.08 1.15
C ASP A 5 -3.71 -16.88 1.67
N GLU A 6 -3.98 -17.23 2.93
CA GLU A 6 -5.27 -16.95 3.58
C GLU A 6 -5.55 -15.44 3.68
N ALA A 7 -4.56 -14.63 4.09
CA ALA A 7 -4.68 -13.17 4.14
C ALA A 7 -5.03 -12.57 2.76
N LEU A 8 -4.41 -13.06 1.69
CA LEU A 8 -4.69 -12.62 0.33
C LEU A 8 -6.11 -13.02 -0.13
N VAL A 9 -6.60 -14.20 0.27
CA VAL A 9 -7.96 -14.65 -0.02
C VAL A 9 -9.00 -13.75 0.64
N PHE A 10 -8.75 -13.21 1.84
CA PHE A 10 -9.67 -12.26 2.47
C PHE A 10 -9.78 -10.94 1.69
N ILE A 11 -8.65 -10.42 1.18
CA ILE A 11 -8.66 -9.23 0.32
C ILE A 11 -9.39 -9.53 -1.00
N ALA A 12 -9.13 -10.68 -1.63
CA ALA A 12 -9.78 -11.07 -2.88
C ALA A 12 -11.30 -11.28 -2.74
N ARG A 13 -11.77 -11.62 -1.54
CA ARG A 13 -13.20 -11.78 -1.20
C ARG A 13 -13.84 -10.48 -0.72
N ASP A 14 -13.15 -9.35 -0.82
CA ASP A 14 -13.65 -8.03 -0.40
C ASP A 14 -13.92 -7.90 1.10
N LEU A 15 -13.35 -8.80 1.91
CA LEU A 15 -13.55 -8.84 3.37
C LEU A 15 -12.61 -7.88 4.12
N MET A 16 -11.59 -7.33 3.45
CA MET A 16 -10.64 -6.37 4.03
C MET A 16 -10.21 -5.33 2.97
N HIS A 17 -10.33 -4.05 3.32
CA HIS A 17 -9.97 -2.92 2.46
C HIS A 17 -8.82 -2.10 3.07
N PRO A 18 -7.57 -2.28 2.61
CA PRO A 18 -6.49 -1.40 3.04
C PRO A 18 -6.67 0.01 2.46
N VAL A 19 -6.33 1.03 3.25
CA VAL A 19 -6.24 2.41 2.75
C VAL A 19 -4.97 2.56 1.93
N LEU A 20 -5.14 2.65 0.61
CA LEU A 20 -4.04 2.70 -0.35
C LEU A 20 -4.01 4.03 -1.11
N THR A 21 -2.88 4.73 -1.04
CA THR A 21 -2.56 5.85 -1.93
C THR A 21 -1.75 5.31 -3.11
N LYS A 22 -2.22 5.55 -4.35
CA LYS A 22 -1.57 5.10 -5.58
C LYS A 22 -0.61 6.19 -6.10
N GLY A 23 0.58 5.77 -6.52
CA GLY A 23 1.60 6.67 -7.09
C GLY A 23 2.46 5.99 -8.14
N THR A 24 3.39 6.74 -8.71
CA THR A 24 4.38 6.23 -9.66
C THR A 24 5.76 6.16 -9.02
N LEU A 25 6.70 5.45 -9.64
CA LEU A 25 8.08 5.41 -9.16
C LEU A 25 8.74 6.82 -9.08
N GLY A 26 8.31 7.77 -9.92
CA GLY A 26 8.79 9.15 -9.86
C GLY A 26 8.37 9.89 -8.58
N ASP A 27 7.36 9.41 -7.87
CA ASP A 27 6.86 10.01 -6.63
C ASP A 27 7.49 9.41 -5.37
N VAL A 28 8.45 8.48 -5.49
CA VAL A 28 9.08 7.77 -4.35
C VAL A 28 9.54 8.75 -3.28
N ASP A 29 10.34 9.75 -3.65
CA ASP A 29 10.94 10.68 -2.70
C ASP A 29 9.88 11.54 -1.98
N LYS A 30 8.83 11.92 -2.71
CA LYS A 30 7.68 12.66 -2.16
C LYS A 30 6.97 11.83 -1.10
N TYR A 31 6.68 10.56 -1.40
CA TYR A 31 5.99 9.70 -0.44
C TYR A 31 6.88 9.29 0.73
N ALA A 32 8.18 9.08 0.50
CA ALA A 32 9.15 8.82 1.56
C ALA A 32 9.20 9.97 2.58
N ARG A 33 9.24 11.23 2.09
CA ARG A 33 9.19 12.42 2.96
C ARG A 33 7.90 12.50 3.77
N ARG A 34 6.74 12.30 3.13
CA ARG A 34 5.43 12.31 3.82
C ARG A 34 5.28 11.21 4.88
N ILE A 35 5.95 10.06 4.69
CA ILE A 35 5.99 8.98 5.68
C ILE A 35 6.84 9.39 6.89
N LEU A 36 7.99 10.03 6.66
CA LEU A 36 8.86 10.54 7.73
C LEU A 36 8.18 11.65 8.54
N GLU A 37 7.37 12.48 7.88
CA GLU A 37 6.61 13.57 8.49
C GLU A 37 5.29 13.09 9.15
N ALA A 38 5.00 11.78 9.14
CA ALA A 38 3.76 11.17 9.63
C ALA A 38 2.47 11.72 8.99
N GLU A 39 2.58 12.39 7.84
CA GLU A 39 1.45 12.96 7.11
C GLU A 39 0.75 11.95 6.20
N GLN A 40 1.30 10.74 6.07
CA GLN A 40 0.78 9.77 5.12
C GLN A 40 -0.28 8.85 5.72
N ALA A 41 -1.50 8.97 5.19
CA ALA A 41 -2.61 8.09 5.53
C ALA A 41 -2.44 6.71 4.90
N GLY A 42 -2.37 5.68 5.73
CA GLY A 42 -2.38 4.28 5.30
C GLY A 42 -1.07 3.81 4.66
N ARG A 43 -1.17 3.23 3.45
CA ARG A 43 -0.03 2.67 2.71
C ARG A 43 0.05 3.27 1.31
N VAL A 44 1.25 3.32 0.77
CA VAL A 44 1.50 3.79 -0.61
C VAL A 44 1.83 2.60 -1.48
N VAL A 45 1.16 2.50 -2.62
CA VAL A 45 1.47 1.53 -3.67
C VAL A 45 2.02 2.29 -4.87
N LEU A 46 3.23 1.91 -5.28
CA LEU A 46 3.93 2.55 -6.38
C LEU A 46 3.90 1.65 -7.61
N LYS A 47 3.46 2.22 -8.72
CA LYS A 47 3.56 1.58 -10.03
C LYS A 47 5.00 1.70 -10.54
N VAL A 48 5.65 0.54 -10.72
CA VAL A 48 7.06 0.41 -11.10
C VAL A 48 7.23 0.19 -12.62
N THR A 49 6.14 0.16 -13.39
CA THR A 49 6.13 -0.29 -14.79
C THR A 49 5.25 0.60 -15.66
#